data_AF-A0A819BJ72-F1
#
_entry.id   AF-A0A819BJ72-F1
#
_cell.length_a   1.000
_cell.length_b   1.000
_cell.length_c   1.000
_cell.angle_alpha   90.00
_cell.angle_beta   90.00
_cell.angle_gamma   90.00
#
_symmetry.space_group_name_H-M   'P 1'
#
loop_
_entity.id
_entity.type
_entity.pdbx_description
1 polymer ?
#
loop_
_entity_poly.entity_id
_entity_poly.type
_entity_poly.pdbx_seq_one_letter_code
_entity_poly.pdbx_strand_id
1 'polypeptide(L)'
;MANSLHRLNSLSSHDNFKLSCDIIHSKLVSPEKSFIDSILSYNNVEQPEIILPNGQQFCWYFAIGSMTNPISLYLRGITSIISYPAKCLDYKIVFRGHAGIADIEICPGTEFDGVVHLVPSEQMTHLDQIECFYHRIMIKCIDYQDQSHIAYAYQIKVNNQPISLPRERYLDVIIKGCEYYKVRPEYINRLINEQSVIPRKKPENFQLFTDFPSDVYYSIEDLQKHDGSDPSLPLWICINGKILEYTGLPPNDHPDYDFQRSYYTFLESKLGGREVTNIIAKTLYEPLYKLPLNDEDICEEHRAQIEDYYYNTLSSSEHQTYWKSIGRLHPLNKLS
;
A
#
# COMPACT_ATOMS: atom_id res chain seq x y z
N MET A 1 14.17 25.55 -20.48
CA MET A 1 12.73 25.46 -20.15
C MET A 1 12.46 24.01 -19.81
N ALA A 2 12.35 23.67 -18.53
CA ALA A 2 12.08 22.30 -18.11
C ALA A 2 10.67 21.92 -18.57
N ASN A 3 10.55 20.88 -19.40
CA ASN A 3 9.27 20.25 -19.70
C ASN A 3 8.59 19.97 -18.36
N SER A 4 7.48 20.66 -18.07
CA SER A 4 6.68 20.34 -16.90
C SER A 4 6.17 18.93 -17.12
N LEU A 5 6.88 17.97 -16.52
CA LEU A 5 6.44 16.58 -16.39
C LEU A 5 4.96 16.61 -16.00
N HIS A 6 4.16 15.86 -16.74
CA HIS A 6 2.71 15.74 -16.62
C HIS A 6 2.31 15.15 -15.26
N ARG A 7 2.64 15.84 -14.16
CA ARG A 7 1.98 15.68 -12.87
C ARG A 7 0.51 15.97 -13.12
N LEU A 8 -0.35 15.18 -12.48
CA LEU A 8 -1.81 15.24 -12.52
C LEU A 8 -2.37 16.59 -12.92
N ASN A 9 -3.45 16.60 -13.71
CA ASN A 9 -4.34 17.76 -13.71
C ASN A 9 -4.76 17.99 -12.25
N SER A 10 -4.16 19.02 -11.63
CA SER A 10 -4.15 19.17 -10.18
C SER A 10 -5.55 19.31 -9.61
N LEU A 11 -6.51 19.75 -10.43
CA LEU A 11 -7.90 19.95 -10.05
C LEU A 11 -8.65 18.62 -9.85
N SER A 12 -8.69 17.74 -10.86
CA SER A 12 -9.54 16.53 -10.79
C SER A 12 -9.08 15.57 -9.71
N SER A 13 -7.76 15.37 -9.56
CA SER A 13 -7.23 14.51 -8.50
C SER A 13 -7.43 15.12 -7.11
N HIS A 14 -7.33 16.46 -6.97
CA HIS A 14 -7.58 17.12 -5.70
C HIS A 14 -9.05 17.00 -5.29
N ASP A 15 -9.98 17.19 -6.24
CA ASP A 15 -11.41 17.05 -6.00
C ASP A 15 -11.78 15.61 -5.60
N ASN A 16 -11.24 14.61 -6.30
CA ASN A 16 -11.42 13.20 -5.94
C ASN A 16 -10.83 12.86 -4.56
N PHE A 17 -9.64 13.39 -4.24
CA PHE A 17 -9.02 13.21 -2.94
C PHE A 17 -9.89 13.80 -1.83
N LYS A 18 -10.37 15.04 -1.99
CA LYS A 18 -11.25 15.70 -1.04
C LYS A 18 -12.56 14.93 -0.83
N LEU A 19 -13.22 14.55 -1.92
CA LEU A 19 -14.44 13.75 -1.87
C LEU A 19 -14.21 12.42 -1.14
N SER A 20 -13.07 11.77 -1.38
CA SER A 20 -12.70 10.53 -0.71
C SER A 20 -12.47 10.72 0.78
N CYS A 21 -11.80 11.80 1.19
CA CYS A 21 -11.67 12.19 2.61
C CYS A 21 -13.05 12.40 3.26
N ASP A 22 -13.95 13.13 2.61
CA ASP A 22 -15.30 13.40 3.13
C ASP A 22 -16.09 12.08 3.32
N ILE A 23 -16.02 11.17 2.34
CA ILE A 23 -16.63 9.83 2.44
C ILE A 23 -16.06 9.07 3.63
N ILE A 24 -14.75 9.06 3.82
CA ILE A 24 -14.11 8.34 4.93
C ILE A 24 -14.48 8.96 6.28
N HIS A 25 -14.45 10.29 6.40
CA HIS A 25 -14.86 10.98 7.62
C HIS A 25 -16.29 10.67 8.02
N SER A 26 -17.21 10.54 7.06
CA SER A 26 -18.60 10.15 7.34
C SER A 26 -18.75 8.72 7.88
N LYS A 27 -17.77 7.85 7.61
CA LYS A 27 -17.76 6.44 8.03
C LYS A 27 -16.96 6.22 9.32
N LEU A 28 -16.09 7.15 9.69
CA LEU A 28 -15.27 7.06 10.88
C LEU A 28 -15.97 7.71 12.08
N VAL A 29 -16.06 6.96 13.18
CA VAL A 29 -16.47 7.52 14.46
C VAL A 29 -15.26 8.18 15.10
N SER A 30 -15.29 9.51 15.20
CA SER A 30 -14.24 10.25 15.90
C SER A 30 -14.29 9.91 17.39
N PRO A 31 -13.20 9.45 18.01
CA PRO A 31 -13.17 9.21 19.44
C PRO A 31 -13.46 10.49 20.22
N GLU A 32 -14.12 10.37 21.37
CA GLU A 32 -14.36 11.53 22.23
C GLU A 32 -13.03 12.11 22.72
N LYS A 33 -12.98 13.45 22.84
CA LYS A 33 -11.77 14.13 23.32
C LYS A 33 -11.34 13.64 24.71
N SER A 34 -12.28 13.39 25.61
CA SER A 34 -12.03 12.82 26.95
C SER A 34 -11.30 11.47 26.89
N PHE A 35 -11.67 10.62 25.93
CA PHE A 35 -11.02 9.33 25.72
C PHE A 35 -9.59 9.51 25.20
N ILE A 36 -9.39 10.43 24.25
CA ILE A 36 -8.07 10.78 23.73
C ILE A 36 -7.17 11.32 24.84
N ASP A 37 -7.66 12.29 25.62
CA ASP A 37 -6.93 12.90 26.74
C ASP A 37 -6.57 11.83 27.80
N SER A 38 -7.48 10.89 28.06
CA SER A 38 -7.23 9.74 28.93
C SER A 38 -6.08 8.87 28.42
N ILE A 39 -6.03 8.53 27.12
CA ILE A 39 -4.92 7.78 26.54
C ILE A 39 -3.60 8.54 26.71
N LEU A 40 -3.58 9.81 26.30
CA LEU A 40 -2.37 10.63 26.31
C LEU A 40 -1.82 10.89 27.72
N SER A 41 -2.65 10.80 28.76
CA SER A 41 -2.19 10.92 30.15
C SER A 41 -1.23 9.81 30.59
N TYR A 42 -1.19 8.68 29.87
CA TYR A 42 -0.26 7.57 30.08
C TYR A 42 0.90 7.55 29.06
N ASN A 43 1.02 8.58 28.21
CA ASN A 43 2.06 8.62 27.18
C ASN A 43 3.46 8.74 27.82
N ASN A 44 4.39 7.89 27.36
CA ASN A 44 5.81 7.98 27.68
C ASN A 44 6.57 8.29 26.39
N VAL A 45 7.12 9.50 26.28
CA VAL A 45 7.83 9.96 25.07
C VAL A 45 9.05 9.09 24.69
N GLU A 46 9.59 8.33 25.64
CA GLU A 46 10.73 7.44 25.42
C GLU A 46 10.31 6.04 24.94
N GLN A 47 9.01 5.77 24.76
CA GLN A 47 8.47 4.48 24.32
C GLN A 47 7.47 4.69 23.19
N PRO A 48 7.41 3.79 22.19
CA PRO A 48 6.41 3.88 21.14
C PRO A 48 5.03 3.41 21.59
N GLU A 49 4.90 2.74 22.73
CA GLU A 49 3.61 2.24 23.23
C GLU A 49 3.05 3.02 24.41
N ILE A 50 1.72 3.06 24.46
CA ILE A 50 0.92 3.53 25.59
C ILE A 50 0.10 2.35 26.11
N ILE A 51 0.28 1.99 27.38
CA ILE A 51 -0.47 0.92 28.03
C ILE A 51 -1.35 1.53 29.12
N LEU A 52 -2.67 1.36 28.97
CA LEU A 52 -3.64 1.84 29.95
C LEU A 52 -3.79 0.86 31.13
N PRO A 53 -4.29 1.31 32.30
CA PRO A 53 -4.49 0.42 33.45
C PRO A 53 -5.44 -0.75 33.21
N ASN A 54 -6.34 -0.64 32.22
CA ASN A 54 -7.26 -1.71 31.83
C ASN A 54 -6.65 -2.73 30.84
N GLY A 55 -5.37 -2.57 30.50
CA GLY A 55 -4.65 -3.44 29.56
C GLY A 55 -4.81 -3.07 28.08
N GLN A 56 -5.60 -2.05 27.73
CA GLN A 56 -5.63 -1.55 26.36
C GLN A 56 -4.28 -0.94 25.99
N GLN A 57 -3.81 -1.25 24.77
CA GLN A 57 -2.51 -0.81 24.27
C GLN A 57 -2.67 -0.04 22.96
N PHE A 58 -1.91 1.05 22.85
CA PHE A 58 -1.81 1.89 21.67
C PHE A 58 -0.34 2.06 21.30
N CYS A 59 -0.09 2.40 20.04
CA CYS A 59 1.25 2.57 19.50
C CYS A 59 1.33 3.86 18.68
N TRP A 60 2.45 4.56 18.80
CA TRP A 60 2.86 5.61 17.88
C TRP A 60 3.50 4.98 16.65
N TYR A 61 2.97 5.33 15.48
CA TYR A 61 3.42 4.85 14.18
C TYR A 61 3.79 6.03 13.27
N PHE A 62 5.05 6.11 12.86
CA PHE A 62 5.56 7.11 11.92
C PHE A 62 5.47 6.58 10.48
N ALA A 63 4.52 7.10 9.72
CA ALA A 63 4.35 6.81 8.31
C ALA A 63 5.29 7.66 7.43
N ILE A 64 5.96 6.99 6.48
CA ILE A 64 6.94 7.58 5.56
C ILE A 64 6.54 7.49 4.08
N GLY A 65 5.64 6.56 3.77
CA GLY A 65 5.21 6.22 2.41
C GLY A 65 3.71 6.43 2.26
N SER A 66 3.03 5.56 1.50
CA SER A 66 1.58 5.72 1.25
C SER A 66 0.71 5.80 2.51
N MET A 67 1.17 5.31 3.67
CA MET A 67 0.45 5.44 4.94
C MET A 67 0.42 6.87 5.50
N THR A 68 1.16 7.84 4.95
CA THR A 68 0.95 9.26 5.27
C THR A 68 -0.42 9.75 4.78
N ASN A 69 -1.06 9.01 3.88
CA ASN A 69 -2.33 9.34 3.28
C ASN A 69 -3.50 8.72 4.08
N PRO A 70 -4.46 9.54 4.57
CA PRO A 70 -5.57 9.05 5.39
C PRO A 70 -6.46 8.03 4.66
N ILE A 71 -6.57 8.15 3.34
CA ILE A 71 -7.36 7.22 2.52
C ILE A 71 -6.66 5.87 2.42
N SER A 72 -5.35 5.87 2.22
CA SER A 72 -4.56 4.64 2.16
C SER A 72 -4.55 3.89 3.49
N LEU A 73 -4.52 4.61 4.63
CA LEU A 73 -4.71 4.01 5.96
C LEU A 73 -6.09 3.34 6.07
N TYR A 74 -7.14 4.09 5.76
CA TYR A 74 -8.52 3.60 5.87
C TYR A 74 -8.78 2.37 4.99
N LEU A 75 -8.37 2.41 3.72
CA LEU A 75 -8.57 1.30 2.77
C LEU A 75 -7.79 0.03 3.16
N ARG A 76 -6.81 0.15 4.05
CA ARG A 76 -6.03 -0.96 4.62
C ARG A 76 -6.50 -1.34 6.03
N GLY A 77 -7.69 -0.88 6.43
CA GLY A 77 -8.30 -1.24 7.71
C GLY A 77 -7.64 -0.59 8.92
N ILE A 78 -6.86 0.48 8.73
CA ILE A 78 -6.20 1.22 9.80
C ILE A 78 -6.94 2.53 10.05
N THR A 79 -7.31 2.78 11.29
CA THR A 79 -7.95 4.01 11.76
C THR A 79 -7.13 4.60 12.88
N SER A 80 -6.46 5.71 12.60
CA SER A 80 -5.73 6.47 13.62
C SER A 80 -6.68 7.22 14.56
N ILE A 81 -6.33 7.26 15.84
CA ILE A 81 -7.01 8.04 16.88
C ILE A 81 -6.63 9.52 16.77
N ILE A 82 -5.34 9.79 16.58
CA ILE A 82 -4.76 11.11 16.31
C ILE A 82 -3.71 10.96 15.22
N SER A 83 -3.49 12.01 14.45
CA SER A 83 -2.34 12.12 13.55
C SER A 83 -1.76 13.52 13.56
N TYR A 84 -0.45 13.65 13.42
CA TYR A 84 0.24 14.94 13.32
C TYR A 84 1.54 14.83 12.50
N PRO A 85 2.00 15.93 11.88
CA PRO A 85 3.26 15.94 11.15
C PRO A 85 4.45 15.95 12.11
N ALA A 86 5.52 15.27 11.75
CA ALA A 86 6.76 15.20 12.54
C ALA A 86 7.97 14.95 11.65
N LYS A 87 9.17 15.18 12.19
CA LYS A 87 10.47 14.94 11.55
C LYS A 87 11.09 13.67 12.10
N CYS A 88 11.51 12.75 11.25
CA CYS A 88 12.34 11.60 11.62
C CYS A 88 13.82 12.02 11.63
N LEU A 89 14.55 11.71 12.71
CA LEU A 89 15.95 12.12 12.90
C LEU A 89 16.92 10.98 12.60
N ASP A 90 18.11 11.31 12.08
CA ASP A 90 19.21 10.37 11.80
C ASP A 90 18.86 9.29 10.77
N TYR A 91 17.87 9.58 9.92
CA TYR A 91 17.49 8.77 8.78
C TYR A 91 17.30 9.66 7.55
N LYS A 92 17.45 9.04 6.38
CA LYS A 92 17.00 9.59 5.09
C LYS A 92 16.00 8.64 4.46
N ILE A 93 15.02 9.21 3.75
CA ILE A 93 14.09 8.44 2.93
C ILE A 93 14.77 8.01 1.64
N VAL A 94 14.56 6.75 1.24
CA VAL A 94 14.96 6.19 -0.05
C VAL A 94 13.78 5.46 -0.68
N PHE A 95 13.86 5.17 -1.98
CA PHE A 95 12.87 4.35 -2.67
C PHE A 95 13.56 3.13 -3.27
N ARG A 96 12.96 1.95 -3.11
CA ARG A 96 13.57 0.68 -3.51
C ARG A 96 12.65 -0.23 -4.29
N GLY A 97 13.26 -1.21 -4.96
CA GLY A 97 12.59 -2.30 -5.65
C GLY A 97 11.86 -1.85 -6.92
N HIS A 98 11.25 -2.78 -7.64
CA HIS A 98 10.65 -2.51 -8.95
C HIS A 98 9.52 -1.45 -8.94
N ALA A 99 8.83 -1.30 -7.80
CA ALA A 99 7.76 -0.31 -7.65
C ALA A 99 8.21 1.04 -7.07
N GLY A 100 9.47 1.15 -6.62
CA GLY A 100 9.99 2.35 -5.95
C GLY A 100 9.19 2.67 -4.69
N ILE A 101 9.09 1.69 -3.79
CA ILE A 101 8.38 1.84 -2.50
C ILE A 101 9.29 2.53 -1.49
N ALA A 102 8.70 3.31 -0.58
CA ALA A 102 9.45 4.07 0.42
C ALA A 102 10.13 3.13 1.43
N ASP A 103 11.33 3.51 1.82
CA ASP A 103 12.17 2.86 2.82
C ASP A 103 13.04 3.92 3.51
N ILE A 104 13.73 3.54 4.58
CA ILE A 104 14.63 4.45 5.32
C ILE A 104 16.00 3.84 5.51
N GLU A 105 17.03 4.68 5.40
CA GLU A 105 18.41 4.32 5.72
C GLU A 105 18.92 5.18 6.88
N ILE A 106 19.64 4.57 7.83
CA ILE A 106 20.35 5.31 8.88
C ILE A 106 21.32 6.28 8.21
N CYS A 107 21.20 7.56 8.55
CA CYS A 107 22.03 8.63 8.03
C CYS A 107 22.13 9.72 9.11
N PRO A 108 23.13 9.61 10.02
CA PRO A 108 23.24 10.53 11.15
C PRO A 108 23.31 12.00 10.71
N GLY A 109 22.58 12.86 11.41
CA GLY A 109 22.50 14.29 11.11
C GLY A 109 21.57 14.67 9.96
N THR A 110 20.90 13.70 9.31
CA THR A 110 19.83 14.01 8.35
C THR A 110 18.45 13.91 9.00
N GLU A 111 17.47 14.56 8.37
CA GLU A 111 16.07 14.47 8.76
C GLU A 111 15.14 14.50 7.55
N PHE A 112 13.96 13.92 7.71
CA PHE A 112 12.87 14.04 6.74
C PHE A 112 11.51 14.08 7.45
N ASP A 113 10.52 14.69 6.83
CA ASP A 113 9.19 14.84 7.42
C ASP A 113 8.28 13.67 7.04
N GLY A 114 7.37 13.32 7.94
CA GLY A 114 6.35 12.29 7.77
C GLY A 114 5.13 12.59 8.64
N VAL A 115 4.32 11.57 8.91
CA VAL A 115 3.12 11.69 9.74
C VAL A 115 3.15 10.64 10.84
N VAL A 116 2.97 11.07 12.09
CA VAL A 116 2.82 10.17 13.22
C VAL A 116 1.34 9.93 13.46
N HIS A 117 0.97 8.66 13.63
CA HIS A 117 -0.36 8.19 13.93
C HIS A 117 -0.38 7.50 15.29
N LEU A 118 -1.40 7.79 16.11
CA LEU A 118 -1.72 6.97 17.28
C LEU A 118 -2.72 5.89 16.85
N VAL A 119 -2.36 4.62 17.00
CA VAL A 119 -3.19 3.49 16.55
C VAL A 119 -3.34 2.43 17.65
N PRO A 120 -4.47 1.71 17.72
CA PRO A 120 -4.59 0.55 18.58
C PRO A 120 -3.54 -0.53 18.26
N SER A 121 -3.03 -1.22 19.27
CA SER A 121 -2.01 -2.27 19.12
C SER A 121 -2.47 -3.43 18.21
N GLU A 122 -3.77 -3.76 18.22
CA GLU A 122 -4.33 -4.76 17.30
C GLU A 122 -4.16 -4.36 15.83
N GLN A 123 -4.31 -3.07 15.52
CA GLN A 123 -4.16 -2.56 14.16
C GLN A 123 -2.69 -2.48 13.75
N MET A 124 -1.77 -2.27 14.71
CA MET A 124 -0.34 -2.45 14.44
C MET A 124 0.01 -3.90 14.09
N THR A 125 -0.60 -4.86 14.78
CA THR A 125 -0.42 -6.29 14.43
C THR A 125 -0.98 -6.58 13.04
N HIS A 126 -2.12 -5.99 12.68
CA HIS A 126 -2.65 -6.07 11.32
C HIS A 126 -1.68 -5.44 10.31
N LEU A 127 -1.09 -4.30 10.64
CA LEU A 127 -0.14 -3.60 9.79
C LEU A 127 1.14 -4.43 9.55
N ASP A 128 1.64 -5.16 10.54
CA ASP A 128 2.78 -6.09 10.32
C ASP A 128 2.47 -7.17 9.28
N GLN A 129 1.21 -7.62 9.22
CA GLN A 129 0.80 -8.62 8.23
C GLN A 129 0.73 -8.03 6.82
N ILE A 130 0.39 -6.74 6.70
CA ILE A 130 0.38 -6.02 5.42
C ILE A 130 1.81 -5.70 5.00
N GLU A 131 2.64 -5.23 5.91
CA GLU A 131 4.04 -4.82 5.70
C GLU A 131 4.99 -6.01 5.82
N CYS A 132 4.61 -7.18 5.31
CA CYS A 132 5.33 -8.45 5.52
C CYS A 132 6.78 -8.44 4.98
N PHE A 133 7.10 -7.54 4.05
CA PHE A 133 8.45 -7.30 3.49
C PHE A 133 9.29 -6.33 4.32
N TYR A 134 8.69 -5.68 5.31
CA TYR A 134 9.34 -4.76 6.22
C TYR A 134 9.46 -5.37 7.62
N HIS A 135 10.43 -4.91 8.38
CA HIS A 135 10.47 -5.11 9.81
C HIS A 135 10.19 -3.79 10.52
N ARG A 136 9.52 -3.89 11.66
CA ARG A 136 9.22 -2.74 12.49
C ARG A 136 10.48 -2.32 13.25
N ILE A 137 10.82 -1.04 13.22
CA ILE A 137 11.94 -0.45 13.96
C ILE A 137 11.44 0.71 14.82
N MET A 138 12.18 1.01 15.88
CA MET A 138 11.96 2.23 16.66
C MET A 138 12.80 3.36 16.07
N ILE A 139 12.17 4.51 15.88
CA ILE A 139 12.84 5.73 15.44
C ILE A 139 12.57 6.85 16.43
N LYS A 140 13.49 7.83 16.46
CA LYS A 140 13.28 9.09 17.13
C LYS A 140 12.69 10.10 16.15
N CYS A 141 11.63 10.77 16.57
CA CYS A 141 11.04 11.87 15.80
C CYS A 141 10.81 13.10 16.68
N ILE A 142 10.64 14.26 16.04
CA ILE A 142 10.30 15.53 16.68
C ILE A 142 9.05 16.09 15.99
N ASP A 143 8.01 16.37 16.74
CA ASP A 143 6.81 17.02 16.19
C ASP A 143 7.04 18.52 15.91
N TYR A 144 6.04 19.20 15.33
CA TYR A 144 6.17 20.62 15.01
C TYR A 144 6.01 21.56 16.21
N GLN A 145 5.94 21.01 17.42
CA GLN A 145 6.00 21.74 18.70
C GLN A 145 7.34 21.50 19.40
N ASP A 146 8.33 20.95 18.70
CA ASP A 146 9.66 20.59 19.20
C ASP A 146 9.66 19.54 20.32
N GLN A 147 8.59 18.74 20.45
CA GLN A 147 8.56 17.61 21.36
C GLN A 147 9.13 16.36 20.68
N SER A 148 10.09 15.73 21.36
CA SER A 148 10.69 14.46 20.93
C SER A 148 9.81 13.28 21.32
N HIS A 149 9.70 12.29 20.44
CA HIS A 149 8.97 11.04 20.68
C HIS A 149 9.73 9.85 20.09
N ILE A 150 9.52 8.67 20.66
CA ILE A 150 9.84 7.39 20.01
C ILE A 150 8.59 6.88 19.32
N ALA A 151 8.73 6.45 18.07
CA ALA A 151 7.64 5.86 17.30
C ALA A 151 8.12 4.63 16.54
N TYR A 152 7.19 3.74 16.21
CA TYR A 152 7.45 2.65 15.28
C TYR A 152 7.47 3.16 13.84
N ALA A 153 8.41 2.69 13.04
CA ALA A 153 8.44 2.83 11.59
C ALA A 153 8.71 1.46 10.94
N TYR A 154 8.59 1.37 9.62
CA TYR A 154 8.89 0.16 8.88
C TYR A 154 10.11 0.37 7.97
N GLN A 155 11.03 -0.58 8.02
CA GLN A 155 12.23 -0.63 7.15
C GLN A 155 12.26 -1.96 6.40
N ILE A 156 12.61 -1.95 5.11
CA ILE A 156 12.64 -3.15 4.28
C ILE A 156 13.61 -4.18 4.88
N LYS A 157 13.21 -5.46 4.98
CA LYS A 157 14.05 -6.53 5.57
C LYS A 157 15.33 -6.81 4.79
N VAL A 158 15.29 -6.62 3.47
CA VAL A 158 16.37 -6.97 2.54
C VAL A 158 17.08 -5.70 2.07
N ASN A 159 18.20 -5.38 2.71
CA ASN A 159 18.98 -4.16 2.42
C ASN A 159 19.60 -4.11 1.01
N ASN A 160 19.58 -5.21 0.27
CA ASN A 160 20.18 -5.29 -1.07
C ASN A 160 19.21 -4.92 -2.21
N GLN A 161 17.98 -4.52 -1.90
CA GLN A 161 17.08 -4.02 -2.95
C GLN A 161 17.65 -2.73 -3.54
N PRO A 162 17.81 -2.66 -4.89
CA PRO A 162 18.41 -1.49 -5.52
C PRO A 162 17.54 -0.26 -5.29
N ILE A 163 18.21 0.89 -5.14
CA ILE A 163 17.52 2.18 -5.16
C ILE A 163 16.86 2.33 -6.54
N SER A 164 15.60 2.74 -6.53
CA SER A 164 14.80 2.95 -7.72
C SER A 164 13.98 4.23 -7.60
N LEU A 165 13.42 4.67 -8.71
CA LEU A 165 12.53 5.82 -8.72
C LEU A 165 11.13 5.41 -8.26
N PRO A 166 10.47 6.18 -7.38
CA PRO A 166 9.05 5.97 -7.11
C PRO A 166 8.23 6.19 -8.37
N ARG A 167 7.14 5.44 -8.50
CA ARG A 167 6.11 5.76 -9.50
C ARG A 167 5.42 7.06 -9.11
N GLU A 168 5.09 7.88 -10.09
CA GLU A 168 4.43 9.18 -9.91
C GLU A 168 3.16 9.07 -9.06
N ARG A 169 2.32 8.04 -9.30
CA ARG A 169 1.17 7.72 -8.44
C ARG A 169 1.55 7.62 -6.97
N TYR A 170 2.58 6.84 -6.66
CA TYR A 170 2.97 6.57 -5.28
C TYR A 170 3.43 7.85 -4.59
N LEU A 171 4.20 8.68 -5.28
CA LEU A 171 4.64 9.96 -4.75
C LEU A 171 3.48 10.95 -4.55
N ASP A 172 2.51 10.98 -5.46
CA ASP A 172 1.32 11.83 -5.31
C ASP A 172 0.47 11.42 -4.10
N VAL A 173 0.33 10.13 -3.84
CA VAL A 173 -0.35 9.62 -2.62
C VAL A 173 0.35 10.14 -1.37
N ILE A 174 1.68 10.06 -1.32
CA ILE A 174 2.49 10.58 -0.20
C ILE A 174 2.27 12.08 -0.03
N ILE A 175 2.41 12.85 -1.12
CA ILE A 175 2.25 14.30 -1.13
C ILE A 175 0.86 14.71 -0.62
N LYS A 176 -0.22 14.07 -1.11
CA LYS A 176 -1.60 14.37 -0.67
C LYS A 176 -1.79 14.07 0.83
N GLY A 177 -1.15 13.02 1.33
CA GLY A 177 -1.12 12.74 2.77
C GLY A 177 -0.40 13.82 3.57
N CYS A 178 0.79 14.21 3.12
CA CYS A 178 1.56 15.30 3.71
C CYS A 178 0.80 16.63 3.70
N GLU A 179 0.15 16.99 2.58
CA GLU A 179 -0.71 18.18 2.47
C GLU A 179 -1.87 18.12 3.47
N TYR A 180 -2.57 16.98 3.54
CA TYR A 180 -3.72 16.78 4.42
C TYR A 180 -3.34 16.98 5.90
N TYR A 181 -2.21 16.41 6.32
CA TYR A 181 -1.70 16.55 7.70
C TYR A 181 -0.83 17.79 7.92
N LYS A 182 -0.78 18.72 6.95
CA LYS A 182 -0.06 20.00 7.07
C LYS A 182 1.44 19.84 7.37
N VAL A 183 2.07 18.84 6.77
CA VAL A 183 3.53 18.74 6.70
C VAL A 183 4.10 20.01 6.07
N ARG A 184 5.29 20.43 6.51
CA ARG A 184 5.95 21.68 6.09
C ARG A 184 5.94 21.84 4.57
N PRO A 185 5.52 23.01 4.03
CA PRO A 185 5.52 23.27 2.60
C PRO A 185 6.89 23.08 1.95
N GLU A 186 7.98 23.37 2.65
CA GLU A 186 9.34 23.18 2.15
C GLU A 186 9.64 21.71 1.82
N TYR A 187 9.21 20.79 2.70
CA TYR A 187 9.37 19.35 2.47
C TYR A 187 8.50 18.87 1.30
N ILE A 188 7.25 19.32 1.24
CA ILE A 188 6.32 18.98 0.15
C ILE A 188 6.87 19.48 -1.19
N ASN A 189 7.37 20.73 -1.24
CA ASN A 189 7.99 21.31 -2.42
C ASN A 189 9.25 20.56 -2.84
N ARG A 190 10.04 20.05 -1.90
CA ARG A 190 11.18 19.17 -2.21
C ARG A 190 10.73 17.87 -2.88
N LEU A 191 9.70 17.20 -2.35
CA LEU A 191 9.11 16.02 -3.01
C LEU A 191 8.56 16.36 -4.41
N ILE A 192 7.99 17.55 -4.61
CA ILE A 192 7.44 17.95 -5.91
C ILE A 192 8.53 18.30 -6.93
N ASN A 193 9.57 19.00 -6.52
CA ASN A 193 10.52 19.61 -7.45
C ASN A 193 11.82 18.81 -7.61
N GLU A 194 12.22 18.04 -6.60
CA GLU A 194 13.53 17.38 -6.56
C GLU A 194 13.43 15.86 -6.69
N GLN A 195 12.35 15.24 -6.22
CA GLN A 195 12.18 13.78 -6.33
C GLN A 195 11.81 13.39 -7.77
N SER A 196 12.74 12.72 -8.44
CA SER A 196 12.51 12.09 -9.74
C SER A 196 11.52 10.93 -9.62
N VAL A 197 10.69 10.73 -10.65
CA VAL A 197 9.63 9.72 -10.69
C VAL A 197 9.61 8.95 -12.00
N ILE A 198 9.04 7.75 -11.97
CA ILE A 198 8.56 7.05 -13.18
C ILE A 198 7.16 7.57 -13.49
N PRO A 199 6.92 8.23 -14.65
CA PRO A 199 5.62 8.78 -14.98
C PRO A 199 4.52 7.71 -15.02
N ARG A 200 3.27 8.11 -14.76
CA ARG A 200 2.12 7.23 -14.99
C ARG A 200 2.06 6.81 -16.46
N LYS A 201 1.75 5.53 -16.70
CA LYS A 201 1.40 5.07 -18.05
C LYS A 201 0.05 5.66 -18.43
N LYS A 202 -0.10 6.02 -19.71
CA LYS A 202 -1.42 6.36 -20.26
C LYS A 202 -2.23 5.09 -20.52
N PRO A 203 -3.58 5.14 -20.49
CA PRO A 203 -4.43 3.97 -20.68
C PRO A 203 -4.12 3.15 -21.94
N GLU A 204 -3.81 3.81 -23.06
CA GLU A 204 -3.45 3.15 -24.32
C GLU A 204 -2.14 2.34 -24.27
N ASN A 205 -1.33 2.52 -23.21
CA ASN A 205 -0.07 1.82 -23.00
C ASN A 205 -0.16 0.76 -21.88
N PHE A 206 -1.34 0.55 -21.30
CA PHE A 206 -1.55 -0.50 -20.32
C PHE A 206 -1.31 -1.87 -20.96
N GLN A 207 -0.48 -2.67 -20.31
CA GLN A 207 -0.27 -4.07 -20.65
C GLN A 207 -1.42 -4.88 -20.08
N LEU A 208 -1.92 -5.81 -20.88
CA LEU A 208 -3.01 -6.71 -20.51
C LEU A 208 -2.52 -8.14 -20.68
N PHE A 209 -3.01 -9.04 -19.85
CA PHE A 209 -2.86 -10.46 -20.14
C PHE A 209 -3.67 -10.73 -21.41
N THR A 210 -3.03 -11.27 -22.43
CA THR A 210 -3.65 -11.57 -23.74
C THR A 210 -3.42 -13.01 -24.16
N ASP A 211 -2.42 -13.67 -23.59
CA ASP A 211 -2.08 -15.07 -23.84
C ASP A 211 -2.89 -16.01 -22.94
N PHE A 212 -4.18 -16.18 -23.26
CA PHE A 212 -5.04 -17.19 -22.65
C PHE A 212 -6.08 -17.74 -23.65
N PRO A 213 -6.61 -18.95 -23.43
CA PRO A 213 -7.67 -19.50 -24.26
C PRO A 213 -8.95 -18.65 -24.16
N SER A 214 -9.43 -18.10 -25.29
CA SER A 214 -10.61 -17.22 -25.32
C SER A 214 -11.95 -17.94 -25.08
N ASP A 215 -11.94 -19.27 -25.19
CA ASP A 215 -13.08 -20.17 -25.08
C ASP A 215 -13.12 -20.93 -23.74
N VAL A 216 -12.16 -20.71 -22.84
CA VAL A 216 -12.12 -21.34 -21.52
C VAL A 216 -12.63 -20.38 -20.45
N TYR A 217 -13.69 -20.81 -19.78
CA TYR A 217 -14.34 -20.08 -18.70
C TYR A 217 -14.45 -20.93 -17.44
N TYR A 218 -14.35 -20.28 -16.29
CA TYR A 218 -14.47 -20.90 -14.97
C TYR A 218 -15.54 -20.18 -14.15
N SER A 219 -16.21 -20.92 -13.27
CA SER A 219 -17.14 -20.33 -12.31
C SER A 219 -16.40 -19.69 -11.12
N ILE A 220 -17.10 -18.90 -10.32
CA ILE A 220 -16.56 -18.38 -9.05
C ILE A 220 -16.29 -19.54 -8.09
N GLU A 221 -17.16 -20.55 -8.10
CA GLU A 221 -17.01 -21.76 -7.29
C GLU A 221 -15.77 -22.56 -7.69
N ASP A 222 -15.43 -22.59 -8.98
CA ASP A 222 -14.17 -23.20 -9.43
C ASP A 222 -12.98 -22.39 -8.91
N LEU A 223 -12.98 -21.07 -9.10
CA LEU A 223 -11.91 -20.21 -8.58
C LEU A 223 -11.67 -20.42 -7.08
N GLN A 224 -12.74 -20.49 -6.27
CA GLN A 224 -12.66 -20.65 -4.82
C GLN A 224 -12.04 -21.98 -4.36
N LYS A 225 -12.07 -23.04 -5.17
CA LYS A 225 -11.40 -24.32 -4.85
C LYS A 225 -9.88 -24.20 -4.90
N HIS A 226 -9.36 -23.19 -5.60
CA HIS A 226 -7.94 -22.96 -5.83
C HIS A 226 -7.37 -21.86 -4.91
N ASP A 227 -7.83 -21.83 -3.66
CA ASP A 227 -7.40 -20.85 -2.64
C ASP A 227 -6.06 -21.20 -1.97
N GLY A 228 -5.51 -22.38 -2.26
CA GLY A 228 -4.27 -22.92 -1.71
C GLY A 228 -4.47 -23.82 -0.49
N SER A 229 -5.69 -23.99 0.01
CA SER A 229 -6.00 -24.87 1.15
C SER A 229 -5.86 -26.36 0.82
N ASP A 230 -6.09 -26.74 -0.44
CA ASP A 230 -5.82 -28.08 -0.96
C ASP A 230 -4.48 -28.09 -1.72
N PRO A 231 -3.42 -28.71 -1.18
CA PRO A 231 -2.10 -28.73 -1.82
C PRO A 231 -2.05 -29.56 -3.10
N SER A 232 -3.11 -30.33 -3.43
CA SER A 232 -3.22 -31.06 -4.70
C SER A 232 -3.74 -30.19 -5.86
N LEU A 233 -4.27 -29.01 -5.55
CA LEU A 233 -4.75 -28.05 -6.54
C LEU A 233 -3.74 -26.90 -6.69
N PRO A 234 -3.53 -26.37 -7.91
CA PRO A 234 -2.74 -25.16 -8.09
C PRO A 234 -3.45 -23.96 -7.46
N LEU A 235 -2.69 -22.96 -7.01
CA LEU A 235 -3.26 -21.70 -6.53
C LEU A 235 -3.69 -20.84 -7.72
N TRP A 236 -4.93 -20.35 -7.70
CA TRP A 236 -5.45 -19.43 -8.70
C TRP A 236 -5.78 -18.09 -8.07
N ILE A 237 -5.66 -17.04 -8.87
CA ILE A 237 -6.28 -15.74 -8.62
C ILE A 237 -7.00 -15.31 -9.89
N CYS A 238 -7.99 -14.42 -9.74
CA CYS A 238 -8.57 -13.73 -10.87
C CYS A 238 -8.25 -12.24 -10.79
N ILE A 239 -7.85 -11.64 -11.91
CA ILE A 239 -7.62 -10.21 -12.02
C ILE A 239 -8.29 -9.69 -13.28
N ASN A 240 -9.17 -8.71 -13.10
CA ASN A 240 -9.97 -8.11 -14.17
C ASN A 240 -10.67 -9.19 -15.03
N GLY A 241 -11.22 -10.21 -14.37
CA GLY A 241 -11.92 -11.33 -15.00
C GLY A 241 -11.03 -12.38 -15.68
N LYS A 242 -9.70 -12.28 -15.57
CA LYS A 242 -8.74 -13.24 -16.13
C LYS A 242 -8.15 -14.11 -15.03
N ILE A 243 -8.17 -15.42 -15.22
CA ILE A 243 -7.64 -16.36 -14.23
C ILE A 243 -6.16 -16.60 -14.50
N LEU A 244 -5.37 -16.38 -13.46
CA LEU A 244 -3.94 -16.64 -13.42
C LEU A 244 -3.69 -17.81 -12.47
N GLU A 245 -3.04 -18.83 -13.00
CA GLU A 245 -2.57 -20.00 -12.27
C GLU A 245 -1.12 -19.79 -11.84
N TYR A 246 -0.83 -19.99 -10.55
CA TYR A 246 0.52 -20.07 -10.05
C TYR A 246 1.07 -21.48 -10.33
N THR A 247 2.13 -21.58 -11.12
CA THR A 247 2.65 -22.87 -11.64
C THR A 247 3.44 -23.67 -10.60
N GLY A 248 3.47 -23.24 -9.34
CA GLY A 248 4.05 -23.95 -8.21
C GLY A 248 5.40 -23.39 -7.75
N LEU A 249 5.87 -23.91 -6.61
CA LEU A 249 7.18 -23.56 -6.05
C LEU A 249 8.30 -24.21 -6.87
N PRO A 250 9.43 -23.51 -7.08
CA PRO A 250 10.60 -24.14 -7.67
C PRO A 250 11.18 -25.22 -6.73
N PRO A 251 12.13 -26.05 -7.20
CA PRO A 251 12.88 -26.96 -6.33
C PRO A 251 13.56 -26.24 -5.15
N ASN A 252 13.74 -26.94 -4.02
CA ASN A 252 14.29 -26.36 -2.79
C ASN A 252 15.71 -25.78 -2.93
N ASP A 253 16.48 -26.24 -3.92
CA ASP A 253 17.83 -25.78 -4.24
C ASP A 253 17.86 -24.61 -5.24
N HIS A 254 16.70 -24.18 -5.74
CA HIS A 254 16.59 -23.01 -6.59
C HIS A 254 16.89 -21.72 -5.80
N PRO A 255 17.65 -20.77 -6.34
CA PRO A 255 18.01 -19.52 -5.63
C PRO A 255 16.78 -18.72 -5.15
N ASP A 256 15.67 -18.82 -5.87
CA ASP A 256 14.44 -18.07 -5.54
C ASP A 256 13.47 -18.84 -4.63
N TYR A 257 13.80 -20.04 -4.18
CA TYR A 257 12.86 -20.91 -3.45
C TYR A 257 12.25 -20.22 -2.23
N ASP A 258 13.07 -19.64 -1.36
CA ASP A 258 12.58 -19.01 -0.14
C ASP A 258 11.69 -17.80 -0.44
N PHE A 259 12.05 -17.01 -1.46
CA PHE A 259 11.26 -15.87 -1.90
C PHE A 259 9.91 -16.31 -2.49
N GLN A 260 9.91 -17.30 -3.40
CA GLN A 260 8.69 -17.85 -3.99
C GLN A 260 7.81 -18.52 -2.94
N ARG A 261 8.39 -19.21 -1.94
CA ARG A 261 7.65 -19.78 -0.81
C ARG A 261 6.96 -18.69 0.00
N SER A 262 7.68 -17.63 0.38
CA SER A 262 7.08 -16.49 1.09
C SER A 262 6.01 -15.79 0.26
N TYR A 263 6.22 -15.64 -1.04
CA TYR A 263 5.24 -15.07 -1.96
C TYR A 263 3.99 -15.95 -2.07
N TYR A 264 4.15 -17.27 -2.22
CA TYR A 264 3.05 -18.23 -2.24
C TYR A 264 2.22 -18.17 -0.95
N THR A 265 2.84 -18.18 0.23
CA THR A 265 2.13 -18.05 1.51
C THR A 265 1.34 -16.73 1.61
N PHE A 266 1.87 -15.63 1.05
CA PHE A 266 1.14 -14.37 0.95
C PHE A 266 -0.07 -14.50 0.02
N LEU A 267 0.11 -15.09 -1.17
CA LEU A 267 -0.98 -15.31 -2.13
C LEU A 267 -2.08 -16.17 -1.51
N GLU A 268 -1.73 -17.34 -0.97
CA GLU A 268 -2.64 -18.28 -0.30
C GLU A 268 -3.47 -17.57 0.78
N SER A 269 -2.82 -16.84 1.68
CA SER A 269 -3.52 -16.22 2.81
C SER A 269 -4.35 -14.99 2.45
N LYS A 270 -4.04 -14.29 1.35
CA LYS A 270 -4.66 -12.98 1.04
C LYS A 270 -5.47 -12.94 -0.25
N LEU A 271 -5.03 -13.65 -1.28
CA LEU A 271 -5.46 -13.48 -2.67
C LEU A 271 -6.00 -14.77 -3.31
N GLY A 272 -5.58 -15.94 -2.85
CA GLY A 272 -5.93 -17.24 -3.42
C GLY A 272 -7.43 -17.44 -3.53
N GLY A 273 -7.87 -17.96 -4.68
CA GLY A 273 -9.26 -18.28 -4.96
C GLY A 273 -10.20 -17.08 -5.03
N ARG A 274 -9.69 -15.88 -5.33
CA ARG A 274 -10.47 -14.62 -5.34
C ARG A 274 -10.26 -13.81 -6.60
N GLU A 275 -11.25 -12.98 -6.92
CA GLU A 275 -11.07 -11.83 -7.82
C GLU A 275 -10.42 -10.69 -7.04
N VAL A 276 -9.17 -10.36 -7.40
CA VAL A 276 -8.28 -9.52 -6.60
C VAL A 276 -8.26 -8.06 -7.03
N THR A 277 -8.95 -7.68 -8.11
CA THR A 277 -8.92 -6.28 -8.60
C THR A 277 -9.32 -5.28 -7.52
N ASN A 278 -10.37 -5.56 -6.75
CA ASN A 278 -10.82 -4.69 -5.66
C ASN A 278 -9.79 -4.59 -4.53
N ILE A 279 -9.22 -5.73 -4.15
CA ILE A 279 -8.21 -5.82 -3.08
C ILE A 279 -6.97 -5.00 -3.47
N ILE A 280 -6.52 -5.14 -4.71
CA ILE A 280 -5.36 -4.40 -5.22
C ILE A 280 -5.70 -2.91 -5.39
N ALA A 281 -6.89 -2.55 -5.87
CA ALA A 281 -7.32 -1.15 -5.99
C ALA A 281 -7.33 -0.43 -4.63
N LYS A 282 -7.77 -1.11 -3.57
CA LYS A 282 -7.70 -0.61 -2.19
C LYS A 282 -6.26 -0.45 -1.72
N THR A 283 -5.42 -1.45 -2.00
CA THR A 283 -4.01 -1.46 -1.59
C THR A 283 -3.17 -0.41 -2.32
N LEU A 284 -3.45 -0.15 -3.59
CA LEU A 284 -2.67 0.73 -4.46
C LEU A 284 -3.31 2.10 -4.71
N TYR A 285 -4.32 2.48 -3.91
CA TYR A 285 -5.10 3.72 -4.01
C TYR A 285 -4.58 4.74 -5.06
N GLU A 286 -5.39 4.96 -6.09
CA GLU A 286 -5.10 5.89 -7.18
C GLU A 286 -6.03 7.11 -7.10
N PRO A 287 -5.50 8.31 -6.78
CA PRO A 287 -6.28 9.55 -6.68
C PRO A 287 -7.01 9.99 -7.96
N LEU A 288 -6.70 9.40 -9.12
CA LEU A 288 -7.40 9.68 -10.37
C LEU A 288 -8.81 9.10 -10.44
N TYR A 289 -9.09 8.06 -9.66
CA TYR A 289 -10.36 7.33 -9.72
C TYR A 289 -11.19 7.55 -8.46
N LYS A 290 -12.45 7.13 -8.54
CA LYS A 290 -13.35 7.09 -7.37
C LYS A 290 -12.76 6.18 -6.29
N LEU A 291 -13.02 6.51 -5.03
CA LEU A 291 -12.64 5.70 -3.87
C LEU A 291 -13.17 4.26 -4.03
N PRO A 292 -12.31 3.22 -4.09
CA PRO A 292 -12.71 1.85 -4.39
C PRO A 292 -13.26 1.17 -3.12
N LEU A 293 -14.49 1.49 -2.71
CA LEU A 293 -15.11 0.83 -1.56
C LEU A 293 -15.71 -0.51 -1.96
N ASN A 294 -16.36 -0.55 -3.13
CA ASN A 294 -17.01 -1.72 -3.72
C ASN A 294 -16.62 -1.89 -5.20
N ASP A 295 -17.06 -2.96 -5.84
CA ASP A 295 -16.67 -3.30 -7.22
C ASP A 295 -17.20 -2.33 -8.27
N GLU A 296 -18.34 -1.70 -7.99
CA GLU A 296 -18.98 -0.70 -8.84
C GLU A 296 -18.22 0.64 -8.84
N ASP A 297 -17.36 0.87 -7.83
CA ASP A 297 -16.52 2.07 -7.76
C ASP A 297 -15.30 2.00 -8.68
N ILE A 298 -15.01 0.81 -9.24
CA ILE A 298 -13.82 0.56 -10.07
C ILE A 298 -14.23 0.53 -11.54
N CYS A 299 -14.06 1.66 -12.22
CA CYS A 299 -14.31 1.78 -13.66
C CYS A 299 -13.36 0.90 -14.49
N GLU A 300 -13.71 0.66 -15.76
CA GLU A 300 -12.93 -0.20 -16.67
C GLU A 300 -11.47 0.25 -16.80
N GLU A 301 -11.22 1.55 -16.87
CA GLU A 301 -9.86 2.09 -16.95
C GLU A 301 -9.05 1.78 -15.68
N HIS A 302 -9.65 1.95 -14.49
CA HIS A 302 -9.00 1.60 -13.22
C HIS A 302 -8.72 0.09 -13.15
N ARG A 303 -9.66 -0.76 -13.60
CA ARG A 303 -9.43 -2.22 -13.67
C ARG A 303 -8.25 -2.56 -14.59
N ALA A 304 -8.17 -1.93 -15.76
CA ALA A 304 -7.06 -2.10 -16.69
C ALA A 304 -5.72 -1.59 -16.11
N GLN A 305 -5.73 -0.49 -15.34
CA GLN A 305 -4.55 0.00 -14.64
C GLN A 305 -4.05 -1.01 -13.60
N ILE A 306 -4.96 -1.61 -12.82
CA ILE A 306 -4.64 -2.63 -11.82
C ILE A 306 -4.07 -3.89 -12.48
N GLU A 307 -4.65 -4.29 -13.62
CA GLU A 307 -4.11 -5.36 -14.44
C GLU A 307 -2.70 -5.05 -14.96
N ASP A 308 -2.45 -3.85 -15.51
CA ASP A 308 -1.12 -3.44 -15.97
C ASP A 308 -0.10 -3.47 -14.81
N TYR A 309 -0.47 -2.97 -13.64
CA TYR A 309 0.39 -3.02 -12.46
C TYR A 309 0.80 -4.46 -12.13
N TYR A 310 -0.17 -5.38 -12.11
CA TYR A 310 0.08 -6.77 -11.82
C TYR A 310 0.89 -7.45 -12.94
N TYR A 311 0.55 -7.18 -14.21
CA TYR A 311 1.29 -7.65 -15.37
C TYR A 311 2.77 -7.27 -15.28
N ASN A 312 3.10 -6.01 -14.98
CA ASN A 312 4.50 -5.59 -14.84
C ASN A 312 5.19 -6.27 -13.65
N THR A 313 4.46 -6.55 -12.57
CA THR A 313 5.00 -7.28 -11.41
C THR A 313 5.37 -8.71 -11.80
N LEU A 314 4.46 -9.38 -12.52
CA LEU A 314 4.66 -10.76 -12.97
C LEU A 314 5.64 -10.90 -14.13
N SER A 315 5.76 -9.88 -15.00
CA SER A 315 6.64 -9.92 -16.18
C SER A 315 8.10 -9.63 -15.85
N SER A 316 8.42 -9.34 -14.59
CA SER A 316 9.82 -9.35 -14.15
C SER A 316 10.39 -10.76 -14.31
N SER A 317 11.66 -10.87 -14.70
CA SER A 317 12.30 -12.16 -14.99
C SER A 317 12.22 -13.18 -13.85
N GLU A 318 12.11 -12.69 -12.61
CA GLU A 318 11.98 -13.50 -11.39
C GLU A 318 10.59 -14.14 -11.23
N HIS A 319 9.56 -13.58 -11.86
CA HIS A 319 8.17 -14.01 -11.70
C HIS A 319 7.54 -14.60 -12.96
N GLN A 320 8.07 -14.29 -14.15
CA GLN A 320 7.43 -14.64 -15.42
C GLN A 320 7.22 -16.15 -15.59
N THR A 321 8.11 -16.97 -15.02
CA THR A 321 8.06 -18.43 -15.13
C THR A 321 7.06 -19.09 -14.20
N TYR A 322 6.48 -18.35 -13.24
CA TYR A 322 5.63 -18.90 -12.18
C TYR A 322 4.14 -18.65 -12.37
N TRP A 323 3.75 -17.98 -13.45
CA TRP A 323 2.36 -17.61 -13.70
C TRP A 323 1.94 -17.91 -15.11
N LYS A 324 0.72 -18.45 -15.23
CA LYS A 324 0.10 -18.74 -16.52
C LYS A 324 -1.33 -18.23 -16.53
N SER A 325 -1.73 -17.52 -17.57
CA SER A 325 -3.15 -17.21 -17.75
C SER A 325 -3.85 -18.41 -18.38
N ILE A 326 -4.91 -18.90 -17.73
CA ILE A 326 -5.54 -20.19 -18.08
C ILE A 326 -6.97 -20.05 -18.62
N GLY A 327 -7.56 -18.86 -18.52
CA GLY A 327 -8.90 -18.59 -19.02
C GLY A 327 -9.51 -17.37 -18.34
N ARG A 328 -10.84 -17.30 -18.32
CA ARG A 328 -11.59 -16.18 -17.75
C ARG A 328 -12.62 -16.65 -16.73
N LEU A 329 -13.01 -15.76 -15.83
CA LEU A 329 -14.27 -15.97 -15.10
C LEU A 329 -15.44 -15.84 -16.07
N HIS A 330 -16.48 -16.65 -15.86
CA HIS A 330 -17.75 -16.43 -16.53
C HIS A 330 -18.18 -14.98 -16.30
N PRO A 331 -18.64 -14.27 -17.36
CA PRO A 331 -19.27 -12.97 -17.16
C PRO A 331 -20.36 -13.17 -16.12
N LEU A 332 -20.28 -12.45 -15.00
CA LEU A 332 -21.42 -12.33 -14.13
C LEU A 332 -22.54 -11.85 -15.03
N ASN A 333 -23.54 -12.70 -15.26
CA ASN A 333 -24.75 -12.27 -15.92
C ASN A 333 -25.22 -11.07 -15.12
N LYS A 334 -24.99 -9.86 -15.65
CA LYS A 334 -25.56 -8.65 -15.08
C LYS A 334 -27.05 -8.92 -15.20
N LEU A 335 -27.65 -9.35 -14.09
CA LEU A 335 -29.09 -9.52 -13.99
C LEU A 335 -29.64 -8.14 -14.37
N SER A 336 -30.15 -8.07 -15.60
CA SER A 336 -30.57 -6.86 -16.29
C SER A 336 -31.82 -6.29 -15.65
#